data_AF-A0A2E6MR89-F1
#
_entry.id   AF-A0A2E6MR89-F1
#
_cell.length_a   1.000
_cell.length_b   1.000
_cell.length_c   1.000
_cell.angle_alpha   90.00
_cell.angle_beta   90.00
_cell.angle_gamma   90.00
#
_symmetry.space_group_name_H-M   'P 1'
#
loop_
_entity.id
_entity.type
_entity.pdbx_description
1 polymer ?
#
loop_
_entity_poly.entity_id
_entity_poly.type
_entity_poly.pdbx_seq_one_letter_code
_entity_poly.pdbx_strand_id
1 'polypeptide(L)'
;MAEVKHVGRYVQNQRKVAVAYRTVPQDSGYCLVVDTASLSDADHDSLMKLVESSAGQSVYELAEAMGRSTLGDGRTMLAAFHADGKLQKVPTTDIEMTPTPTQTVKLNELNKIIADQKGVSIDEIHLGAPASGSAVAEEVATAQEVKPKSASAVQAEAQAATNTPDALSDDDLAKSLRSQADAMFKEAQNLRKQAEELVPTKKKTAKAKGGE
;
A
#
# COMPACT_ATOMS: atom_id res chain seq x y z
N MET A 1 -5.65 -18.81 22.78
CA MET A 1 -6.43 -18.26 21.64
C MET A 1 -5.43 -17.60 20.73
N ALA A 2 -5.46 -17.87 19.41
CA ALA A 2 -4.49 -17.32 18.48
C ALA A 2 -4.78 -15.83 18.21
N GLU A 3 -3.74 -15.05 17.94
CA GLU A 3 -3.87 -13.64 17.56
C GLU A 3 -4.34 -13.53 16.11
N VAL A 4 -5.28 -12.61 15.85
CA VAL A 4 -5.86 -12.41 14.51
C VAL A 4 -5.60 -10.97 14.07
N LYS A 5 -4.67 -10.79 13.13
CA LYS A 5 -4.15 -9.46 12.76
C LYS A 5 -5.14 -8.54 12.05
N HIS A 6 -6.14 -9.09 11.35
CA HIS A 6 -6.99 -8.35 10.42
C HIS A 6 -8.42 -8.15 10.91
N VAL A 7 -8.68 -8.39 12.20
CA VAL A 7 -10.00 -8.17 12.82
C VAL A 7 -9.97 -6.90 13.64
N GLY A 8 -10.96 -6.05 13.40
CA GLY A 8 -11.19 -4.84 14.18
C GLY A 8 -12.66 -4.64 14.50
N ARG A 9 -12.96 -3.49 15.05
CA ARG A 9 -14.31 -3.00 15.31
C ARG A 9 -14.35 -1.49 15.21
N TYR A 10 -15.54 -0.95 14.96
CA TYR A 10 -15.77 0.49 15.04
C TYR A 10 -15.70 0.97 16.49
N VAL A 11 -15.01 2.08 16.72
CA VAL A 11 -14.87 2.67 18.06
C VAL A 11 -16.24 3.06 18.62
N GLN A 12 -17.10 3.68 17.80
CA GLN A 12 -18.38 4.25 18.24
C GLN A 12 -19.43 3.21 18.64
N ASN A 13 -19.58 2.14 17.85
CA ASN A 13 -20.69 1.17 18.01
C ASN A 13 -20.21 -0.27 18.22
N GLN A 14 -18.89 -0.49 18.26
CA GLN A 14 -18.27 -1.79 18.56
C GLN A 14 -18.65 -2.90 17.56
N ARG A 15 -19.18 -2.53 16.38
CA ARG A 15 -19.49 -3.48 15.29
C ARG A 15 -18.18 -4.01 14.72
N LYS A 16 -18.09 -5.34 14.62
CA LYS A 16 -16.91 -6.03 14.10
C LYS A 16 -16.74 -5.79 12.61
N VAL A 17 -15.50 -5.64 12.18
CA VAL A 17 -15.11 -5.45 10.79
C VAL A 17 -13.85 -6.25 10.49
N ALA A 18 -13.71 -6.68 9.24
CA ALA A 18 -12.44 -7.16 8.72
C ALA A 18 -11.71 -5.97 8.05
N VAL A 19 -10.44 -5.76 8.40
CA VAL A 19 -9.63 -4.68 7.82
C VAL A 19 -8.90 -5.22 6.61
N ALA A 20 -9.33 -4.79 5.42
CA ALA A 20 -8.75 -5.21 4.15
C ALA A 20 -7.42 -4.50 3.87
N TYR A 21 -7.41 -3.17 4.04
CA TYR A 21 -6.22 -2.32 3.98
C TYR A 21 -6.16 -1.42 5.20
N ARG A 22 -5.01 -1.35 5.89
CA ARG A 22 -4.81 -0.48 7.05
C ARG A 22 -4.62 0.99 6.71
N THR A 23 -4.14 1.27 5.50
CA THR A 23 -3.93 2.61 4.95
C THR A 23 -4.28 2.60 3.47
N VAL A 24 -4.79 3.70 2.94
CA VAL A 24 -5.04 3.88 1.51
C VAL A 24 -3.86 4.64 0.89
N PRO A 25 -3.36 4.24 -0.29
CA PRO A 25 -2.33 4.99 -0.98
C PRO A 25 -2.75 6.45 -1.19
N GLN A 26 -1.81 7.37 -0.95
CA GLN A 26 -2.04 8.83 -1.01
C GLN A 26 -3.04 9.38 0.01
N ASP A 27 -3.60 8.54 0.89
CA ASP A 27 -4.55 8.93 1.92
C ASP A 27 -4.41 8.05 3.17
N SER A 28 -3.30 8.23 3.88
CA SER A 28 -2.92 7.46 5.06
C SER A 28 -3.87 7.59 6.26
N GLY A 29 -4.72 8.62 6.25
CA GLY A 29 -5.75 8.84 7.26
C GLY A 29 -6.93 7.87 7.16
N TYR A 30 -7.07 7.13 6.05
CA TYR A 30 -8.18 6.23 5.80
C TYR A 30 -7.73 4.78 5.62
N CYS A 31 -8.64 3.87 5.92
CA CYS A 31 -8.49 2.43 5.73
C CYS A 31 -9.68 1.89 4.93
N LEU A 32 -9.53 0.66 4.43
CA LEU A 32 -10.61 -0.08 3.78
C LEU A 32 -11.04 -1.24 4.65
N VAL A 33 -12.32 -1.27 4.98
CA VAL A 33 -12.91 -2.28 5.86
C VAL A 33 -14.08 -2.98 5.17
N VAL A 34 -14.33 -4.21 5.59
CA VAL A 34 -15.52 -4.98 5.24
C VAL A 34 -16.34 -5.18 6.52
N ASP A 35 -17.56 -4.67 6.50
CA ASP A 35 -18.53 -4.86 7.57
C ASP A 35 -19.10 -6.28 7.51
N THR A 36 -18.69 -7.12 8.45
CA THR A 36 -19.02 -8.54 8.47
C THR A 36 -20.52 -8.79 8.68
N ALA A 37 -21.23 -7.85 9.30
CA ALA A 37 -22.68 -7.94 9.50
C ALA A 37 -23.48 -7.55 8.25
N SER A 38 -22.84 -6.96 7.24
CA SER A 38 -23.46 -6.63 5.95
C SER A 38 -23.39 -7.78 4.94
N LEU A 39 -22.63 -8.83 5.25
CA LEU A 39 -22.37 -9.97 4.36
C LEU A 39 -23.48 -11.01 4.44
N SER A 40 -23.59 -11.84 3.40
CA SER A 40 -24.36 -13.09 3.49
C SER A 40 -23.65 -14.07 4.41
N ASP A 41 -24.37 -15.04 4.99
CA ASP A 41 -23.76 -16.06 5.86
C ASP A 41 -22.63 -16.83 5.15
N ALA A 42 -22.81 -17.13 3.85
CA ALA A 42 -21.81 -17.84 3.06
C ALA A 42 -20.53 -17.01 2.83
N ASP A 43 -20.67 -15.72 2.54
CA ASP A 43 -19.53 -14.81 2.35
C ASP A 43 -18.85 -14.52 3.68
N HIS A 44 -19.62 -14.37 4.75
CA HIS A 44 -19.12 -14.20 6.11
C HIS A 44 -18.24 -15.37 6.50
N ASP A 45 -18.72 -16.61 6.34
CA ASP A 45 -17.94 -17.80 6.67
C ASP A 45 -16.69 -17.94 5.82
N SER A 46 -16.77 -17.59 4.53
CA SER A 46 -15.63 -17.60 3.62
C SER A 46 -14.56 -16.58 4.03
N LEU A 47 -14.99 -15.36 4.39
CA LEU A 47 -14.10 -14.31 4.87
C LEU A 47 -13.47 -14.69 6.21
N MET A 48 -14.24 -15.21 7.17
CA MET A 48 -13.70 -15.61 8.48
C MET A 48 -12.70 -16.75 8.36
N LYS A 49 -12.99 -17.76 7.52
CA LYS A 49 -12.03 -18.83 7.22
C LYS A 49 -10.73 -18.28 6.64
N LEU A 50 -10.82 -17.32 5.73
CA LEU A 50 -9.64 -16.69 5.16
C LEU A 50 -8.85 -15.90 6.20
N VAL A 51 -9.54 -15.07 6.99
CA VAL A 51 -8.95 -14.27 8.07
C VAL A 51 -8.22 -15.15 9.07
N GLU A 52 -8.79 -16.29 9.48
CA GLU A 52 -8.16 -17.20 10.45
C GLU A 52 -7.10 -18.12 9.82
N SER A 53 -7.05 -18.21 8.49
CA SER A 53 -6.08 -19.08 7.79
C SER A 53 -4.64 -18.59 7.91
N SER A 54 -3.69 -19.51 7.72
CA SER A 54 -2.27 -19.16 7.64
C SER A 54 -1.96 -18.17 6.52
N ALA A 55 -2.66 -18.27 5.39
CA ALA A 55 -2.51 -17.37 4.25
C ALA A 55 -3.03 -15.95 4.55
N GLY A 56 -4.11 -15.83 5.33
CA GLY A 56 -4.64 -14.55 5.78
C GLY A 56 -3.79 -13.91 6.88
N GLN A 57 -3.16 -14.70 7.75
CA GLN A 57 -2.33 -14.19 8.85
C GLN A 57 -0.88 -13.86 8.45
N SER A 58 -0.39 -14.39 7.32
CA SER A 58 0.98 -14.16 6.84
C SER A 58 1.13 -12.88 6.01
N VAL A 59 0.06 -12.41 5.38
CA VAL A 59 0.07 -11.20 4.53
C VAL A 59 0.17 -9.93 5.35
N TYR A 60 0.68 -8.87 4.70
CA TYR A 60 0.71 -7.56 5.30
C TYR A 60 -0.69 -6.91 5.27
N GLU A 61 -1.37 -6.95 4.13
CA GLU A 61 -2.75 -6.50 4.00
C GLU A 61 -3.67 -7.68 3.67
N LEU A 62 -4.82 -7.79 4.34
CA LEU A 62 -5.75 -8.89 4.12
C LEU A 62 -6.25 -8.94 2.67
N ALA A 63 -6.33 -7.78 2.03
CA ALA A 63 -6.70 -7.65 0.62
C ALA A 63 -5.83 -8.49 -0.32
N GLU A 64 -4.55 -8.71 -0.01
CA GLU A 64 -3.68 -9.60 -0.80
C GLU A 64 -4.16 -11.05 -0.75
N ALA A 65 -4.57 -11.51 0.43
CA ALA A 65 -5.13 -12.85 0.60
C ALA A 65 -6.53 -12.95 -0.03
N MET A 66 -7.34 -11.90 0.07
CA MET A 66 -8.67 -11.82 -0.55
C MET A 66 -8.61 -11.81 -2.08
N GLY A 67 -7.56 -11.21 -2.65
CA GLY A 67 -7.32 -11.17 -4.10
C GLY A 67 -6.97 -12.54 -4.70
N ARG A 68 -6.52 -13.49 -3.86
CA ARG A 68 -6.21 -14.87 -4.26
C ARG A 68 -7.29 -15.88 -3.87
N SER A 69 -8.26 -15.47 -3.07
CA SER A 69 -9.30 -16.34 -2.52
C SER A 69 -10.60 -16.16 -3.28
N THR A 70 -11.37 -17.24 -3.40
CA THR A 70 -12.69 -17.23 -4.06
C THR A 70 -13.82 -17.34 -3.05
N LEU A 71 -14.95 -16.71 -3.34
CA LEU A 71 -16.21 -16.94 -2.63
C LEU A 71 -16.85 -18.25 -3.09
N GLY A 72 -17.94 -18.65 -2.44
CA GLY A 72 -18.67 -19.89 -2.77
C GLY A 72 -19.26 -19.91 -4.18
N ASP A 73 -19.42 -18.75 -4.81
CA ASP A 73 -19.89 -18.58 -6.19
C ASP A 73 -18.76 -18.60 -7.24
N GLY A 74 -17.50 -18.74 -6.80
CA GLY A 74 -16.32 -18.78 -7.67
C GLY A 74 -15.76 -17.42 -8.06
N ARG A 75 -16.36 -16.29 -7.67
CA ARG A 75 -15.78 -14.96 -7.87
C ARG A 75 -14.62 -14.74 -6.90
N THR A 76 -13.60 -14.00 -7.32
CA THR A 76 -12.52 -13.55 -6.42
C THR A 76 -13.09 -12.65 -5.33
N MET A 77 -12.78 -12.95 -4.07
CA MET A 77 -13.38 -12.31 -2.90
C MET A 77 -13.17 -10.79 -2.90
N LEU A 78 -11.95 -10.31 -3.17
CA LEU A 78 -11.68 -8.88 -3.22
C LEU A 78 -12.50 -8.17 -4.32
N ALA A 79 -12.55 -8.76 -5.52
CA ALA A 79 -13.28 -8.19 -6.65
C ALA A 79 -14.79 -8.19 -6.41
N ALA A 80 -15.33 -9.26 -5.85
CA ALA A 80 -16.74 -9.36 -5.48
C ALA A 80 -17.13 -8.33 -4.43
N PHE A 81 -16.36 -8.21 -3.35
CA PHE A 81 -16.66 -7.22 -2.30
C PHE A 81 -16.51 -5.78 -2.77
N HIS A 82 -15.63 -5.50 -3.74
CA HIS A 82 -15.55 -4.19 -4.37
C HIS A 82 -16.78 -3.92 -5.25
N ALA A 83 -17.16 -4.86 -6.13
CA ALA A 83 -18.31 -4.72 -7.02
C ALA A 83 -19.65 -4.61 -6.26
N ASP A 84 -19.79 -5.36 -5.17
CA ASP A 84 -21.00 -5.41 -4.35
C ASP A 84 -21.06 -4.27 -3.30
N GLY A 85 -20.08 -3.35 -3.31
CA GLY A 85 -20.04 -2.18 -2.42
C GLY A 85 -19.81 -2.51 -0.94
N LYS A 86 -19.19 -3.66 -0.65
CA LYS A 86 -18.92 -4.15 0.71
C LYS A 86 -17.60 -3.64 1.28
N LEU A 87 -16.70 -3.13 0.43
CA LEU A 87 -15.48 -2.43 0.83
C LEU A 87 -15.80 -0.96 1.11
N GLN A 88 -15.68 -0.55 2.36
CA GLN A 88 -15.96 0.81 2.80
C GLN A 88 -14.66 1.52 3.16
N LYS A 89 -14.46 2.72 2.60
CA LYS A 89 -13.39 3.63 3.01
C LYS A 89 -13.84 4.35 4.27
N VAL A 90 -13.08 4.20 5.35
CA VAL A 90 -13.39 4.80 6.65
C VAL A 90 -12.15 5.45 7.26
N PRO A 91 -12.29 6.50 8.10
CA PRO A 91 -11.16 7.07 8.81
C PRO A 91 -10.49 6.04 9.73
N THR A 92 -9.16 6.02 9.76
CA THR A 92 -8.38 5.15 10.66
C THR A 92 -8.62 5.43 12.14
N THR A 93 -9.15 6.61 12.48
CA THR A 93 -9.55 6.98 13.84
C THR A 93 -10.80 6.26 14.34
N ASP A 94 -11.64 5.81 13.42
CA ASP A 94 -12.95 5.24 13.73
C ASP A 94 -12.87 3.72 13.90
N ILE A 95 -11.71 3.13 13.61
CA ILE A 95 -11.44 1.71 13.68
C ILE A 95 -10.39 1.41 14.75
N GLU A 96 -10.69 0.41 15.58
CA GLU A 96 -9.73 -0.19 16.49
C GLU A 96 -9.52 -1.67 16.16
N MET A 97 -8.26 -2.08 16.16
CA MET A 97 -7.84 -3.45 15.95
C MET A 97 -8.00 -4.25 17.23
N THR A 98 -8.44 -5.50 17.10
CA THR A 98 -8.60 -6.42 18.23
C THR A 98 -7.82 -7.71 17.98
N PRO A 99 -6.46 -7.70 18.10
CA PRO A 99 -5.64 -8.88 17.82
C PRO A 99 -5.98 -10.06 18.72
N THR A 100 -6.35 -9.76 19.97
CA THR A 100 -6.92 -10.72 20.92
C THR A 100 -8.25 -10.17 21.46
N PRO A 101 -9.12 -11.00 22.05
CA PRO A 101 -10.38 -10.53 22.65
C PRO A 101 -10.20 -9.53 23.80
N THR A 102 -9.00 -9.47 24.39
CA THR A 102 -8.68 -8.63 25.56
C THR A 102 -7.87 -7.40 25.22
N GLN A 103 -7.21 -7.38 24.05
CA GLN A 103 -6.38 -6.27 23.62
C GLN A 103 -7.06 -5.50 22.51
N THR A 104 -7.00 -4.17 22.61
CA THR A 104 -7.56 -3.27 21.61
C THR A 104 -6.58 -2.13 21.40
N VAL A 105 -6.30 -1.81 20.13
CA VAL A 105 -5.38 -0.73 19.75
C VAL A 105 -6.02 0.03 18.61
N LYS A 106 -6.07 1.36 18.68
CA LYS A 106 -6.63 2.16 17.59
C LYS A 106 -5.78 2.02 16.33
N LEU A 107 -6.41 1.94 15.17
CA LEU A 107 -5.70 1.67 13.91
C LEU A 107 -4.72 2.80 13.57
N ASN A 108 -5.08 4.05 13.83
CA ASN A 108 -4.18 5.19 13.64
C ASN A 108 -2.92 5.12 14.52
N GLU A 109 -3.03 4.67 15.77
CA GLU A 109 -1.89 4.47 16.67
C GLU A 109 -1.05 3.28 16.24
N LEU A 110 -1.70 2.18 15.85
CA LEU A 110 -1.01 1.00 15.32
C LEU A 110 -0.20 1.35 14.07
N ASN A 111 -0.76 2.12 13.14
CA ASN A 111 -0.06 2.55 11.93
C ASN A 111 1.17 3.41 12.28
N LYS A 112 1.09 4.31 13.27
CA LYS A 112 2.26 5.07 13.76
C LYS A 112 3.35 4.15 14.30
N ILE A 113 2.98 3.19 15.15
CA ILE A 113 3.93 2.22 15.72
C ILE A 113 4.61 1.41 14.60
N ILE A 114 3.87 1.01 13.57
CA ILE A 114 4.44 0.27 12.43
C ILE A 114 5.38 1.15 11.60
N ALA A 115 5.02 2.40 11.34
CA ALA A 115 5.89 3.37 10.66
C ALA A 115 7.21 3.55 11.42
N ASP A 116 7.13 3.78 12.74
CA ASP A 116 8.30 3.96 13.59
C ASP A 116 9.19 2.70 13.59
N GLN A 117 8.60 1.51 13.65
CA GLN A 117 9.32 0.23 13.60
C GLN A 117 9.99 -0.03 12.24
N LYS A 118 9.37 0.43 11.14
CA LYS A 118 9.89 0.27 9.78
C LYS A 118 10.81 1.41 9.33
N GLY A 119 10.83 2.53 10.07
CA GLY A 119 11.58 3.73 9.69
C GLY A 119 11.01 4.45 8.46
N VAL A 120 9.71 4.30 8.19
CA VAL A 120 9.01 4.94 7.05
C VAL A 120 7.97 5.92 7.55
N SER A 121 7.56 6.87 6.70
CA SER A 121 6.42 7.74 7.02
C SER A 121 5.09 6.98 6.99
N ILE A 122 4.05 7.51 7.65
CA ILE A 122 2.71 6.85 7.67
C ILE A 122 2.16 6.70 6.25
N ASP A 123 2.48 7.65 5.37
CA ASP A 123 2.08 7.65 3.97
C ASP A 123 2.75 6.56 3.14
N GLU A 124 3.88 5.99 3.59
CA GLU A 124 4.62 4.95 2.87
C GLU A 124 4.36 3.53 3.40
N ILE A 125 3.56 3.40 4.48
CA ILE A 125 3.25 2.12 5.12
C ILE A 125 2.58 1.15 4.13
N HIS A 126 1.79 1.66 3.20
CA HIS A 126 1.01 0.88 2.24
C HIS A 126 1.86 0.17 1.18
N LEU A 127 3.12 0.57 0.96
CA LEU A 127 3.96 -0.02 -0.09
C LEU A 127 4.53 -1.39 0.28
N GLY A 128 4.20 -1.94 1.46
CA GLY A 128 4.72 -3.25 1.87
C GLY A 128 6.26 -3.32 1.85
N ALA A 129 6.93 -2.16 1.86
CA ALA A 129 8.34 -2.11 1.53
C ALA A 129 9.14 -2.95 2.53
N PRO A 130 10.05 -3.83 2.04
CA PRO A 130 11.07 -4.40 2.90
C PRO A 130 11.92 -3.23 3.42
N ALA A 131 12.35 -3.34 4.68
CA ALA A 131 13.42 -2.49 5.15
C ALA A 131 14.61 -2.66 4.19
N SER A 132 15.08 -1.54 3.65
CA SER A 132 16.12 -1.38 2.61
C SER A 132 15.59 -1.33 1.18
N GLY A 133 15.80 -0.16 0.57
CA GLY A 133 15.17 0.24 -0.69
C GLY A 133 15.44 -0.70 -1.85
N SER A 134 14.37 -0.95 -2.61
CA SER A 134 14.41 -1.01 -4.06
C SER A 134 12.99 -0.81 -4.56
N ALA A 135 12.78 0.29 -5.28
CA ALA A 135 11.53 0.57 -5.95
C ALA A 135 11.34 -0.45 -7.09
N VAL A 136 10.26 -1.22 -7.02
CA VAL A 136 9.62 -1.78 -8.22
C VAL A 136 8.15 -1.38 -8.17
N ALA A 137 7.86 -0.30 -8.88
CA ALA A 137 6.51 0.05 -9.27
C ALA A 137 6.04 -1.00 -10.29
N GLU A 138 5.15 -1.89 -9.89
CA GLU A 138 4.43 -2.73 -10.85
C GLU A 138 3.21 -1.95 -11.35
N GLU A 139 3.33 -1.51 -12.59
CA GLU A 139 2.36 -0.77 -13.37
C GLU A 139 1.11 -1.65 -13.60
N VAL A 140 -0.05 -1.18 -13.13
CA VAL A 140 -1.35 -1.80 -13.37
C VAL A 140 -1.79 -1.54 -14.81
N ALA A 141 -1.43 -2.44 -15.73
CA ALA A 141 -1.92 -2.41 -17.10
C ALA A 141 -3.39 -2.86 -17.18
N THR A 142 -4.24 -1.95 -17.62
CA THR A 142 -5.66 -2.14 -17.92
C THR A 142 -5.81 -2.55 -19.39
N ALA A 143 -6.52 -3.63 -19.71
CA ALA A 143 -7.20 -3.89 -21.00
C ALA A 143 -8.02 -5.18 -20.91
N GLN A 144 -9.36 -5.12 -20.88
CA GLN A 144 -10.25 -5.28 -22.04
C GLN A 144 -10.10 -6.61 -22.83
N GLU A 145 -10.99 -7.54 -22.49
CA GLU A 145 -11.87 -8.31 -23.38
C GLU A 145 -11.39 -8.67 -24.81
N VAL A 146 -11.15 -9.96 -25.08
CA VAL A 146 -11.80 -10.72 -26.18
C VAL A 146 -11.53 -12.24 -26.04
N LYS A 147 -12.59 -13.02 -26.26
CA LYS A 147 -12.62 -14.49 -26.37
C LYS A 147 -12.27 -14.93 -27.83
N PRO A 148 -12.24 -16.23 -28.16
CA PRO A 148 -11.02 -17.01 -28.44
C PRO A 148 -10.91 -17.46 -29.92
N LYS A 149 -9.74 -17.93 -30.35
CA LYS A 149 -9.68 -18.89 -31.48
C LYS A 149 -8.41 -19.74 -31.48
N SER A 150 -8.62 -21.05 -31.35
CA SER A 150 -7.67 -22.12 -31.68
C SER A 150 -7.37 -22.16 -33.18
N ALA A 151 -6.13 -22.48 -33.56
CA ALA A 151 -5.80 -23.54 -34.54
C ALA A 151 -4.29 -23.58 -34.86
N SER A 152 -3.69 -24.70 -34.47
CA SER A 152 -2.71 -25.56 -35.17
C SER A 152 -1.87 -25.03 -36.35
N ALA A 153 -0.57 -25.38 -36.28
CA ALA A 153 0.19 -26.17 -37.27
C ALA A 153 1.41 -25.52 -37.96
N VAL A 154 2.53 -26.24 -37.83
CA VAL A 154 3.69 -26.46 -38.75
C VAL A 154 4.61 -25.26 -39.05
N GLN A 155 5.82 -25.25 -38.47
CA GLN A 155 7.08 -25.83 -38.99
C GLN A 155 7.59 -25.18 -40.29
N ALA A 156 8.68 -24.41 -40.18
CA ALA A 156 9.76 -24.40 -41.16
C ALA A 156 11.04 -23.81 -40.54
N GLU A 157 12.15 -24.50 -40.75
CA GLU A 157 13.48 -24.32 -40.17
C GLU A 157 14.23 -23.10 -40.75
N ALA A 158 15.08 -22.44 -39.94
CA ALA A 158 16.40 -21.94 -40.36
C ALA A 158 17.23 -21.43 -39.17
N GLN A 159 18.52 -21.70 -39.23
CA GLN A 159 19.51 -21.63 -38.16
C GLN A 159 20.07 -20.21 -37.89
N ALA A 160 20.46 -20.01 -36.62
CA ALA A 160 21.53 -19.19 -36.06
C ALA A 160 22.25 -18.14 -36.96
N ALA A 161 22.26 -16.86 -36.51
CA ALA A 161 23.45 -16.17 -35.97
C ALA A 161 23.23 -14.64 -35.77
N THR A 162 23.61 -14.16 -34.59
CA THR A 162 24.23 -12.85 -34.25
C THR A 162 23.52 -11.52 -34.56
N ASN A 163 22.94 -10.89 -33.53
CA ASN A 163 23.43 -9.64 -32.91
C ASN A 163 22.48 -9.17 -31.77
N THR A 164 22.97 -9.11 -30.53
CA THR A 164 22.59 -8.10 -29.52
C THR A 164 23.56 -6.90 -29.67
N PRO A 165 23.42 -5.75 -28.97
CA PRO A 165 22.40 -5.29 -28.00
C PRO A 165 21.87 -3.85 -28.29
N ASP A 166 20.77 -3.42 -27.68
CA ASP A 166 20.62 -2.00 -27.29
C ASP A 166 19.79 -1.94 -26.01
N ALA A 167 20.46 -2.32 -24.92
CA ALA A 167 20.06 -1.92 -23.59
C ALA A 167 20.23 -0.39 -23.51
N LEU A 168 19.26 0.30 -22.91
CA LEU A 168 19.30 1.74 -22.61
C LEU A 168 20.73 2.19 -22.33
N SER A 169 21.28 3.02 -23.21
CA SER A 169 22.67 3.47 -23.09
C SER A 169 22.88 4.17 -21.75
N ASP A 170 24.01 3.91 -21.08
CA ASP A 170 24.33 4.50 -19.76
C ASP A 170 24.22 6.04 -19.77
N ASP A 171 24.39 6.66 -20.93
CA ASP A 171 24.27 8.11 -21.14
C ASP A 171 22.82 8.61 -20.97
N ASP A 172 21.82 7.86 -21.46
CA ASP A 172 20.41 8.22 -21.31
C ASP A 172 19.90 7.99 -19.88
N LEU A 173 20.40 6.94 -19.24
CA LEU A 173 20.15 6.71 -17.81
C LEU A 173 20.78 7.82 -16.96
N ALA A 174 21.99 8.27 -17.29
CA ALA A 174 22.64 9.39 -16.60
C ALA A 174 21.88 10.72 -16.78
N LYS A 175 21.34 11.00 -17.97
CA LYS A 175 20.50 12.20 -18.20
C LYS A 175 19.23 12.18 -17.35
N SER A 176 18.56 11.03 -17.29
CA SER A 176 17.35 10.87 -16.47
C SER A 176 17.65 11.09 -14.98
N LEU A 177 18.72 10.49 -14.46
CA LEU A 177 19.12 10.64 -13.06
C LEU A 177 19.50 12.07 -12.70
N ARG A 178 20.19 12.80 -13.59
CA ARG A 178 20.50 14.23 -13.38
C ARG A 178 19.22 15.06 -13.33
N SER A 179 18.29 14.84 -14.24
CA SER A 179 17.01 15.55 -14.25
C SER A 179 16.16 15.29 -13.01
N GLN A 180 16.17 14.04 -12.51
CA GLN A 180 15.48 13.69 -11.25
C GLN A 180 16.14 14.37 -10.04
N ALA A 181 17.48 14.40 -9.99
CA ALA A 181 18.21 15.08 -8.93
C ALA A 181 17.93 16.60 -8.91
N ASP A 182 17.89 17.25 -10.08
CA ASP A 182 17.56 18.68 -10.19
C ASP A 182 16.14 19.00 -9.74
N ALA A 183 15.18 18.10 -10.03
CA ALA A 183 13.80 18.24 -9.56
C ALA A 183 13.71 18.12 -8.04
N MET A 184 14.34 17.09 -7.46
CA MET A 184 14.38 16.89 -6.01
C MET A 184 15.09 18.05 -5.29
N PHE A 185 16.14 18.63 -5.89
CA PHE A 185 16.82 19.77 -5.30
C PHE A 185 15.93 21.03 -5.25
N LYS A 186 15.11 21.26 -6.28
CA LYS A 186 14.12 22.35 -6.29
C LYS A 186 13.05 22.15 -5.22
N GLU A 187 12.55 20.92 -5.10
CA GLU A 187 11.55 20.57 -4.09
C GLU A 187 12.08 20.72 -2.66
N ALA A 188 13.30 20.21 -2.41
CA ALA A 188 13.98 20.37 -1.12
C ALA A 188 14.23 21.84 -0.76
N GLN A 189 14.59 22.68 -1.73
CA GLN A 189 14.71 24.13 -1.49
C GLN A 189 13.36 24.77 -1.17
N ASN A 190 12.29 24.35 -1.83
CA ASN A 190 10.96 24.89 -1.58
C ASN A 190 10.47 24.52 -0.17
N LEU A 191 10.70 23.28 0.25
CA LEU A 191 10.41 22.80 1.61
C LEU A 191 11.24 23.55 2.66
N ARG A 192 12.52 23.85 2.39
CA ARG A 192 13.34 24.67 3.28
C ARG A 192 12.82 26.10 3.42
N LYS A 193 12.35 26.71 2.33
CA LYS A 193 11.72 28.04 2.37
C LYS A 193 10.44 28.02 3.21
N GLN A 194 9.56 27.03 3.00
CA GLN A 194 8.35 26.87 3.81
C GLN A 194 8.68 26.67 5.30
N ALA A 195 9.72 25.90 5.61
CA ALA A 195 10.19 25.73 6.99
C ALA A 195 10.72 27.04 7.60
N GLU A 196 11.44 27.87 6.85
CA GLU A 196 11.92 29.19 7.29
C GLU A 196 10.78 30.22 7.44
N GLU A 197 9.72 30.14 6.63
CA GLU A 197 8.52 30.97 6.79
C GLU A 197 7.74 30.60 8.06
N LEU A 198 7.66 29.30 8.38
CA LEU A 198 6.98 28.81 9.57
C LEU A 198 7.76 29.12 10.86
N VAL A 199 9.08 28.97 10.84
CA VAL A 199 9.96 29.27 11.97
C VAL A 199 11.22 29.99 11.49
N PRO A 200 11.21 31.34 11.43
CA PRO A 200 12.37 32.09 10.97
C PRO A 200 13.53 31.90 11.96
N THR A 201 14.65 31.35 11.48
CA THR A 201 15.84 31.21 12.30
C THR A 201 16.43 32.60 12.58
N LYS A 202 16.64 32.94 13.86
CA LYS A 202 17.19 34.23 14.26
C LYS A 202 18.62 34.37 13.74
N LYS A 203 18.81 35.17 12.67
CA LYS A 203 20.14 35.61 12.22
C LYS A 203 20.87 36.28 13.38
N LYS A 204 22.01 35.72 13.82
CA LYS A 204 22.95 36.42 14.69
C LYS A 204 23.55 37.59 13.88
N THR A 205 23.16 38.81 14.20
CA THR A 205 23.85 40.03 13.77
C THR A 205 25.31 39.96 14.20
N ALA A 206 26.23 40.00 13.24
CA ALA A 206 27.64 40.21 13.49
C ALA A 206 27.82 41.53 14.25
N LYS A 207 28.32 41.44 15.48
CA LYS A 207 28.69 42.60 16.28
C LYS A 207 29.90 43.26 15.61
N ALA A 208 29.67 44.38 14.93
CA ALA A 208 30.72 45.29 14.51
C ALA A 208 31.59 45.63 15.72
N LYS A 209 32.88 45.28 15.66
CA LYS A 209 33.89 45.71 16.62
C LYS A 209 34.46 47.02 16.08
N GLY A 210 34.05 48.13 16.68
CA GLY A 210 34.76 49.41 16.58
C GLY A 210 35.80 49.55 17.70
N GLY A 211 36.78 50.43 17.45
CA GLY A 211 37.85 50.86 18.37
C GLY A 211 39.13 50.04 18.20
N GLU A 212 40.32 50.61 18.00
CA GLU A 212 40.84 51.97 18.17
C GLU A 212 42.12 52.09 17.31
#